data_AF-A0A9W7TW55-F1
#
_entry.id   AF-A0A9W7TW55-F1
#
_cell.length_a   1.000
_cell.length_b   1.000
_cell.length_c   1.000
_cell.angle_alpha   90.00
_cell.angle_beta   90.00
_cell.angle_gamma   90.00
#
_symmetry.space_group_name_H-M   'P 1'
#
loop_
_entity.id
_entity.type
_entity.pdbx_description
1 polymer ?
#
loop_
_entity_poly.entity_id
_entity_poly.type
_entity_poly.pdbx_seq_one_letter_code
_entity_poly.pdbx_strand_id
1 'polypeptide(L)'
;MFYSHVVMNIKVLKCFLGAVRYRRYIGRNSLYEILQSAVNKSLRSKNGRLDLFLRFLLGISLESNQRLLRDLLTHTENSSESVSKAIKFIQDRIRCDDLTADRCINLFLCLLEMNDQTLFGEIQDKNSKYVLRPSHCSAIVYMLQVSEEGRRRLIPAVVNCRKALLADCNLTDQFYESLASALHSSNSLRELDLSNNDLQDSGVKLLSDGLKSHNCQLQILRLSGCMVTKEGCCYLATALSSNPSHLRELDLSYNHPGPSGVQLLSDRLNDPNCTLNKLKIICKGTRGVCRQK
;
A
#
# COMPACT_ATOMS: atom_id res chain seq x y z
N MET A 1 -17.72 20.55 15.27
CA MET A 1 -17.49 19.65 16.42
C MET A 1 -16.22 19.99 17.17
N PHE A 2 -15.03 19.90 16.55
CA PHE A 2 -13.78 20.34 17.19
C PHE A 2 -13.84 21.81 17.63
N TYR A 3 -14.20 22.73 16.74
CA TYR A 3 -14.44 24.13 17.11
C TYR A 3 -15.45 24.30 18.26
N SER A 4 -16.54 23.52 18.24
CA SER A 4 -17.55 23.52 19.30
C SER A 4 -17.00 23.07 20.66
N HIS A 5 -15.97 22.22 20.66
CA HIS A 5 -15.24 21.83 21.86
C HIS A 5 -14.36 22.99 22.36
N VAL A 6 -13.55 23.56 21.47
CA VAL A 6 -12.65 24.68 21.79
C VAL A 6 -13.41 25.88 22.37
N VAL A 7 -14.55 26.24 21.78
CA VAL A 7 -15.37 27.39 22.23
C VAL A 7 -16.43 27.02 23.27
N MET A 8 -16.41 25.79 23.80
CA MET A 8 -17.38 25.29 24.79
C MET A 8 -18.85 25.51 24.36
N ASN A 9 -19.18 25.27 23.09
CA ASN A 9 -20.56 25.34 22.59
C ASN A 9 -21.38 24.12 23.09
N ILE A 10 -21.86 24.26 24.30
CA ILE A 10 -22.59 23.25 25.07
C ILE A 10 -23.81 22.68 24.32
N LYS A 11 -24.56 23.51 23.60
CA LYS A 11 -25.78 23.05 22.89
C LYS A 11 -25.45 22.01 21.81
N VAL A 12 -24.45 22.31 20.99
CA VAL A 12 -23.99 21.40 19.91
C VAL A 12 -23.39 20.13 20.50
N LEU A 13 -22.54 20.26 21.53
CA LEU A 13 -21.90 19.11 22.19
C LEU A 13 -22.91 18.18 22.85
N LYS A 14 -23.93 18.72 23.54
CA LYS A 14 -25.00 17.93 24.16
C LYS A 14 -25.82 17.17 23.13
N CYS A 15 -26.17 17.81 22.02
CA CYS A 15 -26.87 17.15 20.90
C CYS A 15 -26.03 16.00 20.31
N PHE A 16 -24.74 16.23 20.11
CA PHE A 16 -23.85 15.22 19.55
C PHE A 16 -23.57 14.05 20.51
N LEU A 17 -23.23 14.32 21.77
CA LEU A 17 -22.84 13.28 22.75
C LEU A 17 -24.05 12.52 23.31
N GLY A 18 -25.23 13.14 23.32
CA GLY A 18 -26.39 12.63 24.04
C GLY A 18 -26.25 12.78 25.56
N ALA A 19 -27.37 12.66 26.29
CA ALA A 19 -27.47 13.05 27.70
C ALA A 19 -26.49 12.34 28.65
N VAL A 20 -26.18 11.05 28.41
CA VAL A 20 -25.31 10.25 29.29
C VAL A 20 -23.83 10.61 29.10
N ARG A 21 -23.33 10.64 27.86
CA ARG A 21 -21.92 11.00 27.59
C ARG A 21 -21.66 12.48 27.82
N TYR A 22 -22.64 13.34 27.56
CA TYR A 22 -22.50 14.76 27.86
C TYR A 22 -22.24 15.03 29.36
N ARG A 23 -22.87 14.26 30.27
CA ARG A 23 -22.57 14.35 31.71
C ARG A 23 -21.12 13.98 32.04
N ARG A 24 -20.56 12.94 31.41
CA ARG A 24 -19.13 12.60 31.57
C ARG A 24 -18.22 13.67 31.00
N TYR A 25 -18.59 14.22 29.84
CA TYR A 25 -17.84 15.28 29.18
C TYR A 25 -17.75 16.53 30.06
N ILE A 26 -18.86 17.02 30.65
CA ILE A 26 -18.80 18.19 31.56
C ILE A 26 -17.83 17.94 32.72
N GLY A 27 -17.85 16.74 33.31
CA GLY A 27 -17.03 16.44 34.48
C GLY A 27 -15.53 16.35 34.21
N ARG A 28 -15.10 16.24 32.95
CA ARG A 28 -13.68 16.03 32.58
C ARG A 28 -13.16 16.95 31.48
N ASN A 29 -14.06 17.69 30.82
CA ASN A 29 -13.80 18.50 29.64
C ASN A 29 -12.88 17.82 28.61
N SER A 30 -13.12 16.55 28.33
CA SER A 30 -12.16 15.71 27.63
C SER A 30 -12.52 15.56 26.15
N LEU A 31 -11.62 15.99 25.26
CA LEU A 31 -11.71 15.76 23.82
C LEU A 31 -11.92 14.28 23.48
N TYR A 32 -11.34 13.37 24.26
CA TYR A 32 -11.51 11.93 24.09
C TYR A 32 -12.98 11.50 24.06
N GLU A 33 -13.85 12.06 24.91
CA GLU A 33 -15.28 11.69 24.91
C GLU A 33 -15.97 12.05 23.57
N ILE A 34 -15.53 13.13 22.94
CA ILE A 34 -16.00 13.57 21.61
C ILE A 34 -15.48 12.63 20.53
N LEU A 35 -14.18 12.37 20.50
CA LEU A 35 -13.55 11.49 19.50
C LEU A 35 -14.12 10.07 19.61
N GLN A 36 -14.20 9.53 20.82
CA GLN A 36 -14.79 8.21 21.06
C GLN A 36 -16.26 8.16 20.62
N SER A 37 -17.03 9.23 20.82
CA SER A 37 -18.41 9.31 20.34
C SER A 37 -18.51 9.34 18.82
N ALA A 38 -17.62 10.10 18.17
CA ALA A 38 -17.55 10.14 16.71
C ALA A 38 -17.24 8.77 16.11
N VAL A 39 -16.23 8.05 16.64
CA VAL A 39 -15.89 6.68 16.21
C VAL A 39 -17.12 5.76 16.33
N ASN A 40 -17.79 5.77 17.49
CA ASN A 40 -18.98 4.94 17.72
C ASN A 40 -20.13 5.27 16.77
N LYS A 41 -20.37 6.55 16.47
CA LYS A 41 -21.42 6.97 15.55
C LYS A 41 -21.10 6.60 14.10
N SER A 42 -19.85 6.75 13.67
CA SER A 42 -19.41 6.31 12.33
C SER A 42 -19.57 4.79 12.17
N LEU A 43 -19.16 3.99 13.16
CA LEU A 43 -19.35 2.54 13.11
C LEU A 43 -20.82 2.09 13.04
N ARG A 44 -21.74 2.85 13.63
CA ARG A 44 -23.20 2.61 13.55
C ARG A 44 -23.84 3.12 12.27
N SER A 45 -23.14 3.95 11.49
CA SER A 45 -23.66 4.50 10.24
C SER A 45 -23.71 3.42 9.18
N LYS A 46 -24.90 3.08 8.67
CA LYS A 46 -25.09 1.98 7.70
C LYS A 46 -24.28 2.16 6.41
N ASN A 47 -24.07 3.40 5.96
CA ASN A 47 -23.49 3.72 4.65
C ASN A 47 -22.23 4.58 4.74
N GLY A 48 -21.56 4.63 5.90
CA GLY A 48 -20.29 5.32 6.03
C GLY A 48 -20.34 6.84 5.84
N ARG A 49 -21.54 7.45 5.85
CA ARG A 49 -21.72 8.91 5.72
C ARG A 49 -20.93 9.74 6.73
N LEU A 50 -20.50 9.15 7.83
CA LEU A 50 -19.74 9.81 8.88
C LEU A 50 -18.24 9.50 8.83
N ASP A 51 -17.78 8.72 7.86
CA ASP A 51 -16.42 8.19 7.81
C ASP A 51 -15.41 9.28 7.41
N LEU A 52 -15.75 10.08 6.40
CA LEU A 52 -14.97 11.28 6.06
C LEU A 52 -14.99 12.31 7.20
N PHE A 53 -16.16 12.53 7.80
CA PHE A 53 -16.29 13.42 8.95
C PHE A 53 -15.41 12.95 10.12
N LEU A 54 -15.38 11.65 10.40
CA LEU A 54 -14.56 11.06 11.46
C LEU A 54 -13.07 11.28 11.19
N ARG A 55 -12.62 10.95 9.97
CA ARG A 55 -11.22 11.13 9.55
C ARG A 55 -10.76 12.57 9.70
N PHE A 56 -11.56 13.52 9.21
CA PHE A 56 -11.25 14.94 9.36
C PHE A 56 -11.21 15.37 10.84
N LEU A 57 -12.17 14.92 11.66
CA LEU A 57 -12.21 15.25 13.08
C LEU A 57 -11.00 14.71 13.85
N LEU A 58 -10.56 13.50 13.53
CA LEU A 58 -9.38 12.89 14.15
C LEU A 58 -8.09 13.53 13.65
N GLY A 59 -7.97 13.80 12.35
CA GLY A 59 -6.83 14.51 11.78
C GLY A 59 -6.66 15.89 12.41
N ILE A 60 -7.73 16.69 12.52
CA ILE A 60 -7.63 18.02 13.14
C ILE A 60 -7.39 17.98 14.66
N SER A 61 -7.58 16.82 15.31
CA SER A 61 -7.24 16.69 16.73
C SER A 61 -5.73 16.67 16.99
N LEU A 62 -4.90 16.41 15.97
CA LEU A 62 -3.45 16.49 16.08
C LEU A 62 -2.97 17.94 16.15
N GLU A 63 -2.05 18.21 17.08
CA GLU A 63 -1.47 19.55 17.26
C GLU A 63 -0.80 20.07 15.97
N SER A 64 -0.13 19.19 15.22
CA SER A 64 0.49 19.52 13.93
C SER A 64 -0.51 20.11 12.94
N ASN A 65 -1.73 19.57 12.90
CA ASN A 65 -2.77 19.96 11.96
C ASN A 65 -3.53 21.20 12.47
N GLN A 66 -3.65 21.38 13.78
CA GLN A 66 -4.23 22.59 14.37
C GLN A 66 -3.40 23.84 14.04
N ARG A 67 -2.07 23.72 13.97
CA ARG A 67 -1.18 24.82 13.59
C ARG A 67 -1.49 25.38 12.20
N LEU A 68 -1.97 24.54 11.28
CA LEU A 68 -2.37 24.95 9.92
C LEU A 68 -3.67 25.75 9.90
N LEU A 69 -4.49 25.64 10.96
CA LEU A 69 -5.74 26.38 11.11
C LEU A 69 -5.65 27.47 12.18
N ARG A 70 -4.46 27.95 12.53
CA ARG A 70 -4.26 28.90 13.64
C ARG A 70 -5.06 30.21 13.49
N ASP A 71 -5.32 30.65 12.26
CA ASP A 71 -6.14 31.84 11.98
C ASP A 71 -7.65 31.58 12.20
N LEU A 72 -8.07 30.31 12.16
CA LEU A 72 -9.45 29.86 12.41
C LEU A 72 -9.66 29.35 13.85
N LEU A 73 -8.60 28.79 14.46
CA LEU A 73 -8.54 28.23 15.80
C LEU A 73 -7.58 29.08 16.63
N THR A 74 -8.12 30.03 17.38
CA THR A 74 -7.35 31.01 18.17
C THR A 74 -6.49 30.38 19.28
N HIS A 75 -6.75 29.12 19.64
CA HIS A 75 -6.02 28.37 20.66
C HIS A 75 -5.79 26.91 20.22
N THR A 76 -4.57 26.42 20.42
CA THR A 76 -4.21 25.01 20.27
C THR A 76 -4.57 24.26 21.55
N GLU A 77 -5.27 23.12 21.43
CA GLU A 77 -5.59 22.30 22.60
C GLU A 77 -4.50 21.23 22.79
N ASN A 78 -3.80 21.23 23.94
CA ASN A 78 -2.85 20.17 24.30
C ASN A 78 -3.61 18.89 24.66
N SER A 79 -3.99 18.13 23.64
CA SER A 79 -4.88 16.97 23.75
C SER A 79 -4.17 15.63 23.58
N SER A 80 -2.84 15.60 23.70
CA SER A 80 -2.00 14.41 23.44
C SER A 80 -2.49 13.15 24.18
N GLU A 81 -2.92 13.27 25.42
CA GLU A 81 -3.50 12.17 26.19
C GLU A 81 -4.85 11.70 25.62
N SER A 82 -5.72 12.63 25.22
CA SER A 82 -7.02 12.33 24.63
C SER A 82 -6.88 11.66 23.26
N VAL A 83 -5.94 12.15 22.44
CA VAL A 83 -5.56 11.57 21.15
C VAL A 83 -5.02 10.15 21.34
N SER A 84 -4.08 9.94 22.27
CA SER A 84 -3.53 8.62 22.58
C SER A 84 -4.60 7.63 23.03
N LYS A 85 -5.54 8.07 23.88
CA LYS A 85 -6.70 7.25 24.29
C LYS A 85 -7.61 6.91 23.10
N ALA A 86 -7.83 7.85 22.19
CA ALA A 86 -8.64 7.62 20.99
C ALA A 86 -7.97 6.63 20.03
N ILE A 87 -6.65 6.72 19.82
CA ILE A 87 -5.86 5.76 19.04
C ILE A 87 -6.03 4.36 19.62
N LYS A 88 -5.75 4.19 20.92
CA LYS A 88 -5.89 2.89 21.60
C LYS A 88 -7.31 2.34 21.47
N PHE A 89 -8.32 3.19 21.64
CA PHE A 89 -9.71 2.80 21.46
C PHE A 89 -9.97 2.29 20.03
N ILE A 90 -9.50 2.98 18.98
CA ILE A 90 -9.68 2.54 17.59
C ILE A 90 -9.00 1.18 17.35
N GLN A 91 -7.76 1.02 17.82
CA GLN A 91 -7.04 -0.25 17.70
C GLN A 91 -7.77 -1.40 18.38
N ASP A 92 -8.33 -1.18 19.57
CA ASP A 92 -9.10 -2.19 20.30
C ASP A 92 -10.38 -2.57 19.54
N ARG A 93 -11.03 -1.61 18.84
CA ARG A 93 -12.17 -1.94 17.97
C ARG A 93 -11.75 -2.78 16.77
N ILE A 94 -10.61 -2.49 16.14
CA ILE A 94 -10.09 -3.31 15.03
C ILE A 94 -9.75 -4.73 15.53
N ARG A 95 -9.19 -4.87 16.73
CA ARG A 95 -8.83 -6.18 17.31
C ARG A 95 -10.05 -7.02 17.69
N CYS A 96 -11.02 -6.41 18.37
CA CYS A 96 -12.04 -7.14 19.12
C CYS A 96 -13.37 -7.27 18.37
N ASP A 97 -13.77 -6.24 17.61
CA ASP A 97 -15.09 -6.22 16.98
C ASP A 97 -15.12 -7.09 15.72
N ASP A 98 -16.28 -7.68 15.43
CA ASP A 98 -16.54 -8.31 14.14
C ASP A 98 -17.00 -7.27 13.12
N LEU A 99 -16.03 -6.54 12.58
CA LEU A 99 -16.27 -5.46 11.64
C LEU A 99 -16.28 -5.95 10.19
N THR A 100 -17.15 -5.34 9.37
CA THR A 100 -17.08 -5.51 7.92
C THR A 100 -15.79 -4.88 7.37
N ALA A 101 -15.36 -5.32 6.18
CA ALA A 101 -14.16 -4.80 5.53
C ALA A 101 -14.18 -3.27 5.41
N ASP A 102 -15.30 -2.67 5.00
CA ASP A 102 -15.45 -1.21 4.88
C ASP A 102 -15.24 -0.47 6.21
N ARG A 103 -15.73 -1.05 7.30
CA ARG A 103 -15.60 -0.47 8.65
C ARG A 103 -14.15 -0.59 9.12
N CYS A 104 -13.49 -1.71 8.88
CA CYS A 104 -12.06 -1.87 9.14
C CYS A 104 -11.23 -0.86 8.34
N ILE A 105 -11.50 -0.72 7.03
CA ILE A 105 -10.82 0.25 6.15
C ILE A 105 -10.92 1.65 6.76
N ASN A 106 -12.13 2.10 7.09
CA ASN A 106 -12.32 3.41 7.67
C ASN A 106 -11.54 3.61 8.98
N LEU A 107 -11.53 2.62 9.88
CA LEU A 107 -10.80 2.73 11.15
C LEU A 107 -9.28 2.74 10.96
N PHE A 108 -8.73 1.96 10.04
CA PHE A 108 -7.30 2.06 9.76
C PHE A 108 -6.93 3.38 9.08
N LEU A 109 -7.76 3.89 8.16
CA LEU A 109 -7.57 5.23 7.61
C LEU A 109 -7.60 6.29 8.72
N CYS A 110 -8.46 6.14 9.73
CA CYS A 110 -8.44 7.00 10.90
C CYS A 110 -7.11 6.95 11.66
N LEU A 111 -6.49 5.78 11.83
CA LEU A 111 -5.15 5.67 12.44
C LEU A 111 -4.09 6.40 11.60
N LEU A 112 -4.15 6.31 10.28
CA LEU A 112 -3.26 7.05 9.38
C LEU A 112 -3.43 8.57 9.50
N GLU A 113 -4.66 9.08 9.54
CA GLU A 113 -4.94 10.52 9.78
C GLU A 113 -4.43 10.99 11.15
N MET A 114 -4.37 10.08 12.12
CA MET A 114 -3.81 10.33 13.45
C MET A 114 -2.30 10.09 13.52
N ASN A 115 -1.64 9.79 12.39
CA ASN A 115 -0.22 9.47 12.29
C ASN A 115 0.22 8.30 13.20
N ASP A 116 -0.68 7.35 13.47
CA ASP A 116 -0.40 6.14 14.22
C ASP A 116 -0.25 4.93 13.29
N GLN A 117 0.86 4.21 13.47
CA GLN A 117 1.21 3.03 12.66
C GLN A 117 1.51 1.80 13.50
N THR A 118 1.33 1.89 14.82
CA THR A 118 1.73 0.84 15.77
C THR A 118 1.00 -0.48 15.47
N LEU A 119 -0.30 -0.42 15.19
CA LEU A 119 -1.10 -1.60 14.81
C LEU A 119 -0.61 -2.27 13.52
N PHE A 120 -0.14 -1.49 12.53
CA PHE A 120 0.42 -2.04 11.31
C PHE A 120 1.72 -2.82 11.58
N GLY A 121 2.58 -2.30 12.45
CA GLY A 121 3.79 -2.99 12.88
C GLY A 121 3.49 -4.33 13.54
N GLU A 122 2.49 -4.38 14.43
CA GLU A 122 2.04 -5.62 15.08
C GLU A 122 1.49 -6.65 14.09
N ILE A 123 0.79 -6.20 13.04
CA ILE A 123 0.26 -7.09 11.99
C ILE A 123 1.38 -7.70 11.13
N GLN A 124 2.47 -6.98 10.93
CA GLN A 124 3.62 -7.46 10.16
C GLN A 124 4.55 -8.39 10.95
N ASP A 125 4.53 -8.32 12.28
CA ASP A 125 5.35 -9.17 13.13
C ASP A 125 4.81 -10.62 13.17
N LYS A 126 5.62 -11.55 12.66
CA LYS A 126 5.33 -13.00 12.63
C LYS A 126 5.19 -13.61 14.04
N ASN A 127 5.74 -12.96 15.06
CA ASN A 127 5.65 -13.41 16.45
C ASN A 127 4.46 -12.80 17.20
N SER A 128 3.67 -11.93 16.55
CA SER A 128 2.54 -11.30 17.22
C SER A 128 1.39 -12.29 17.40
N LYS A 129 0.64 -12.14 18.50
CA LYS A 129 -0.58 -12.91 18.76
C LYS A 129 -1.79 -12.36 18.00
N TYR A 130 -1.58 -11.44 17.06
CA TYR A 130 -2.66 -10.79 16.34
C TYR A 130 -3.31 -11.76 15.35
N VAL A 131 -4.61 -12.02 15.53
CA VAL A 131 -5.37 -12.91 14.64
C VAL A 131 -6.03 -12.09 13.53
N LEU A 132 -5.58 -12.29 12.29
CA LEU A 132 -6.15 -11.65 11.11
C LEU A 132 -7.46 -12.31 10.70
N ARG A 133 -8.56 -11.53 10.64
CA ARG A 133 -9.85 -11.94 10.07
C ARG A 133 -9.90 -11.58 8.58
N PRO A 134 -10.79 -12.22 7.78
CA PRO A 134 -10.92 -11.88 6.36
C PRO A 134 -11.17 -10.38 6.10
N SER A 135 -11.98 -9.72 6.93
CA SER A 135 -12.22 -8.27 6.83
C SER A 135 -10.96 -7.44 7.10
N HIS A 136 -10.08 -7.88 8.01
CA HIS A 136 -8.78 -7.24 8.26
C HIS A 136 -7.89 -7.35 7.02
N CYS A 137 -7.81 -8.54 6.43
CA CYS A 137 -7.02 -8.77 5.22
C CYS A 137 -7.52 -7.89 4.06
N SER A 138 -8.83 -7.84 3.82
CA SER A 138 -9.41 -6.95 2.80
C SER A 138 -9.08 -5.48 3.06
N ALA A 139 -9.15 -5.04 4.32
CA ALA A 139 -8.84 -3.66 4.68
C ALA A 139 -7.37 -3.32 4.50
N ILE A 140 -6.47 -4.21 4.92
CA ILE A 140 -5.04 -4.07 4.72
C ILE A 140 -4.72 -4.02 3.22
N VAL A 141 -5.25 -4.95 2.42
CA VAL A 141 -5.05 -4.95 0.97
C VAL A 141 -5.52 -3.64 0.34
N TYR A 142 -6.72 -3.16 0.70
CA TYR A 142 -7.23 -1.88 0.20
C TYR A 142 -6.27 -0.74 0.54
N MET A 143 -5.79 -0.64 1.78
CA MET A 143 -4.88 0.44 2.17
C MET A 143 -3.50 0.34 1.52
N LEU A 144 -3.01 -0.88 1.33
CA LEU A 144 -1.79 -1.15 0.60
C LEU A 144 -1.93 -0.75 -0.89
N GLN A 145 -3.13 -0.82 -1.46
CA GLN A 145 -3.42 -0.37 -2.82
C GLN A 145 -3.56 1.15 -2.93
N VAL A 146 -4.25 1.81 -1.99
CA VAL A 146 -4.67 3.22 -2.12
C VAL A 146 -3.68 4.26 -1.62
N SER A 147 -2.64 3.87 -0.88
CA SER A 147 -1.68 4.84 -0.32
C SER A 147 -0.25 4.55 -0.78
N GLU A 148 0.51 5.59 -1.14
CA GLU A 148 1.93 5.45 -1.47
C GLU A 148 2.72 4.80 -0.33
N GLU A 149 2.41 5.16 0.92
CA GLU A 149 2.96 4.54 2.13
C GLU A 149 2.57 3.06 2.25
N GLY A 150 1.35 2.70 1.87
CA GLY A 150 0.87 1.32 1.82
C GLY A 150 1.61 0.52 0.74
N ARG A 151 1.84 1.10 -0.43
CA ARG A 151 2.60 0.47 -1.52
C ARG A 151 4.04 0.21 -1.12
N ARG A 152 4.72 1.15 -0.43
CA ARG A 152 6.04 0.90 0.15
C ARG A 152 6.02 -0.26 1.16
N ARG A 153 4.96 -0.36 1.98
CA ARG A 153 4.78 -1.46 2.95
C ARG A 153 4.43 -2.81 2.32
N LEU A 154 4.06 -2.87 1.04
CA LEU A 154 3.89 -4.14 0.32
C LEU A 154 5.24 -4.85 0.10
N ILE A 155 6.34 -4.10 -0.01
CA ILE A 155 7.63 -4.65 -0.42
C ILE A 155 8.07 -5.83 0.48
N PRO A 156 8.06 -5.74 1.82
CA PRO A 156 8.35 -6.88 2.68
C PRO A 156 7.44 -8.08 2.43
N ALA A 157 6.14 -7.88 2.18
CA ALA A 157 5.23 -8.97 1.89
C ALA A 157 5.54 -9.60 0.52
N VAL A 158 5.74 -8.78 -0.50
CA VAL A 158 6.09 -9.20 -1.86
C VAL A 158 7.33 -10.08 -1.86
N VAL A 159 8.42 -9.66 -1.21
CA VAL A 159 9.68 -10.43 -1.22
C VAL A 159 9.66 -11.67 -0.32
N ASN A 160 8.72 -11.75 0.63
CA ASN A 160 8.53 -12.94 1.47
C ASN A 160 7.53 -13.96 0.89
N CYS A 161 6.76 -13.58 -0.13
CA CYS A 161 5.87 -14.51 -0.84
C CYS A 161 6.62 -15.25 -1.95
N ARG A 162 6.13 -16.44 -2.35
CA ARG A 162 6.63 -17.13 -3.55
C ARG A 162 6.12 -16.52 -4.85
N LYS A 163 4.92 -15.95 -4.81
CA LYS A 163 4.21 -15.39 -5.95
C LYS A 163 3.56 -14.08 -5.57
N ALA A 164 3.81 -13.04 -6.35
CA ALA A 164 3.19 -11.73 -6.22
C ALA A 164 2.48 -11.36 -7.52
N LEU A 165 1.17 -11.11 -7.42
CA LEU A 165 0.32 -10.70 -8.53
C LEU A 165 -0.07 -9.25 -8.30
N LEU A 166 0.61 -8.34 -8.99
CA LEU A 166 0.45 -6.89 -8.86
C LEU A 166 0.06 -6.27 -10.21
N ALA A 167 -0.64 -7.04 -11.04
CA ALA A 167 -1.17 -6.52 -12.29
C ALA A 167 -2.21 -5.44 -12.02
N ASP A 168 -2.22 -4.38 -12.84
CA ASP A 168 -3.20 -3.27 -12.75
C ASP A 168 -3.28 -2.63 -11.36
N CYS A 169 -2.12 -2.41 -10.71
CA CYS A 169 -2.01 -1.85 -9.35
C CYS A 169 -1.63 -0.36 -9.35
N ASN A 170 -1.50 0.26 -10.52
CA ASN A 170 -1.12 1.66 -10.70
C ASN A 170 0.14 2.05 -9.91
N LEU A 171 1.19 1.21 -9.95
CA LEU A 171 2.41 1.35 -9.15
C LEU A 171 3.26 2.56 -9.57
N THR A 172 4.02 3.14 -8.64
CA THR A 172 4.87 4.32 -8.86
C THR A 172 6.35 3.97 -9.03
N ASP A 173 7.14 4.88 -9.60
CA ASP A 173 8.60 4.73 -9.75
C ASP A 173 9.30 4.37 -8.43
N GLN A 174 8.86 4.98 -7.33
CA GLN A 174 9.41 4.71 -6.00
C GLN A 174 9.11 3.29 -5.50
N PHE A 175 7.96 2.73 -5.89
CA PHE A 175 7.68 1.32 -5.61
C PHE A 175 8.68 0.42 -6.32
N TYR A 176 8.98 0.69 -7.60
CA TYR A 176 9.94 -0.10 -8.37
C TYR A 176 11.37 0.04 -7.82
N GLU A 177 11.77 1.22 -7.35
CA GLU A 177 13.06 1.44 -6.66
C GLU A 177 13.15 0.61 -5.37
N SER A 178 12.07 0.62 -4.57
CA SER A 178 12.00 -0.16 -3.33
C SER A 178 11.98 -1.66 -3.59
N LEU A 179 11.26 -2.11 -4.63
CA LEU A 179 11.21 -3.50 -5.06
C LEU A 179 12.57 -3.98 -5.57
N ALA A 180 13.24 -3.19 -6.42
CA ALA A 180 14.57 -3.48 -6.91
C ALA A 180 15.57 -3.65 -5.76
N SER A 181 15.56 -2.71 -4.81
CA SER A 181 16.38 -2.77 -3.60
C SER A 181 16.11 -4.03 -2.77
N ALA A 182 14.84 -4.42 -2.67
CA ALA A 182 14.46 -5.61 -1.92
C ALA A 182 14.85 -6.92 -2.62
N LEU A 183 14.93 -6.94 -3.95
CA LEU A 183 15.46 -8.08 -4.73
C LEU A 183 16.98 -8.28 -4.52
N HIS A 184 17.72 -7.26 -4.07
CA HIS A 184 19.13 -7.43 -3.66
C HIS A 184 19.29 -8.26 -2.39
N SER A 185 18.23 -8.34 -1.57
CA SER A 185 18.21 -9.10 -0.32
C SER A 185 17.73 -10.54 -0.54
N SER A 186 18.00 -11.42 0.43
CA SER A 186 17.45 -12.79 0.42
C SER A 186 15.92 -12.73 0.39
N ASN A 187 15.32 -13.34 -0.64
CA ASN A 187 13.88 -13.32 -0.86
C ASN A 187 13.34 -14.69 -1.30
N SER A 188 12.05 -14.92 -1.01
CA SER A 188 11.34 -16.14 -1.38
C SER A 188 10.61 -16.04 -2.72
N LEU A 189 10.68 -14.88 -3.37
CA LEU A 189 9.93 -14.57 -4.58
C LEU A 189 10.44 -15.42 -5.75
N ARG A 190 9.51 -16.04 -6.47
CA ARG A 190 9.75 -16.89 -7.64
C ARG A 190 8.92 -16.43 -8.84
N GLU A 191 7.73 -15.89 -8.60
CA GLU A 191 6.86 -15.34 -9.64
C GLU A 191 6.44 -13.91 -9.31
N LEU A 192 6.61 -13.01 -10.27
CA LEU A 192 6.18 -11.62 -10.17
C LEU A 192 5.41 -11.24 -11.44
N ASP A 193 4.18 -10.77 -11.24
CA ASP A 193 3.34 -10.21 -12.29
C ASP A 193 3.12 -8.72 -12.04
N LEU A 194 3.65 -7.88 -12.95
CA LEU A 194 3.50 -6.43 -12.94
C LEU A 194 2.70 -5.94 -14.16
N SER A 195 1.98 -6.84 -14.84
CA SER A 195 1.29 -6.52 -16.10
C SER A 195 0.31 -5.36 -15.96
N ASN A 196 0.13 -4.57 -17.02
CA ASN A 196 -0.77 -3.41 -17.08
C ASN A 196 -0.46 -2.33 -16.02
N ASN A 197 0.80 -2.17 -15.61
CA ASN A 197 1.25 -0.99 -14.89
C ASN A 197 2.10 -0.09 -15.80
N ASP A 198 2.14 1.21 -15.50
CA ASP A 198 2.94 2.20 -16.22
C ASP A 198 4.43 2.12 -15.82
N LEU A 199 5.07 0.97 -16.09
CA LEU A 199 6.46 0.71 -15.71
C LEU A 199 7.46 1.48 -16.58
N GLN A 200 7.20 1.55 -17.89
CA GLN A 200 8.06 2.15 -18.92
C GLN A 200 9.52 1.61 -18.87
N ASP A 201 10.41 2.20 -19.66
CA ASP A 201 11.82 1.77 -19.70
C ASP A 201 12.58 2.14 -18.40
N SER A 202 12.17 3.23 -17.72
CA SER A 202 12.75 3.67 -16.45
C SER A 202 12.52 2.65 -15.33
N GLY A 203 11.29 2.15 -15.17
CA GLY A 203 10.99 1.11 -14.19
C GLY A 203 11.62 -0.23 -14.55
N VAL A 204 11.70 -0.58 -15.85
CA VAL A 204 12.42 -1.77 -16.31
C VAL A 204 13.90 -1.70 -15.97
N LYS A 205 14.52 -0.52 -16.07
CA LYS A 205 15.93 -0.30 -15.66
C LYS A 205 16.12 -0.62 -14.17
N LEU A 206 15.29 -0.06 -13.30
CA LEU A 206 15.33 -0.31 -11.85
C LEU A 206 15.16 -1.81 -11.54
N LEU A 207 14.14 -2.45 -12.12
CA LEU A 207 13.92 -3.89 -11.93
C LEU A 207 15.09 -4.72 -12.44
N SER A 208 15.67 -4.36 -13.59
CA SER A 208 16.83 -5.04 -14.16
C SER A 208 18.05 -4.98 -13.23
N ASP A 209 18.23 -3.88 -12.48
CA ASP A 209 19.31 -3.76 -11.50
C ASP A 209 19.09 -4.68 -10.28
N GLY A 210 17.84 -4.88 -9.85
CA GLY A 210 17.48 -5.90 -8.85
C GLY A 210 17.67 -7.33 -9.35
N LEU A 211 17.30 -7.61 -10.61
CA LEU A 211 17.44 -8.93 -11.24
C LEU A 211 18.90 -9.39 -11.39
N LYS A 212 19.86 -8.46 -11.51
CA LYS A 212 21.30 -8.77 -11.55
C LYS A 212 21.86 -9.29 -10.22
N SER A 213 21.10 -9.19 -9.14
CA SER A 213 21.53 -9.66 -7.82
C SER A 213 21.69 -11.18 -7.79
N HIS A 214 22.79 -11.66 -7.21
CA HIS A 214 23.01 -13.08 -6.92
C HIS A 214 21.96 -13.64 -5.94
N ASN A 215 21.33 -12.78 -5.13
CA ASN A 215 20.27 -13.16 -4.20
C ASN A 215 18.88 -13.18 -4.84
N CYS A 216 18.73 -12.65 -6.06
CA CYS A 216 17.44 -12.62 -6.74
C CYS A 216 17.12 -14.02 -7.28
N GLN A 217 16.06 -14.62 -6.77
CA GLN A 217 15.68 -15.99 -7.12
C GLN A 217 14.44 -16.04 -8.03
N LEU A 218 14.11 -14.91 -8.66
CA LEU A 218 12.93 -14.77 -9.51
C LEU A 218 13.05 -15.65 -10.75
N GLN A 219 12.02 -16.47 -11.02
CA GLN A 219 11.97 -17.41 -12.13
C GLN A 219 10.98 -16.99 -13.21
N ILE A 220 9.89 -16.31 -12.84
CA ILE A 220 8.85 -15.87 -13.76
C ILE A 220 8.61 -14.38 -13.57
N LEU A 221 8.76 -13.62 -14.64
CA LEU A 221 8.47 -12.19 -14.69
C LEU A 221 7.48 -11.88 -15.81
N ARG A 222 6.35 -11.26 -15.46
CA ARG A 222 5.35 -10.80 -16.42
C ARG A 222 5.27 -9.28 -16.41
N LEU A 223 5.54 -8.68 -17.56
CA LEU A 223 5.53 -7.23 -17.81
C LEU A 223 4.60 -6.92 -18.99
N SER A 224 3.49 -7.65 -19.11
CA SER A 224 2.59 -7.47 -20.26
C SER A 224 1.92 -6.10 -20.19
N GLY A 225 1.89 -5.32 -21.28
CA GLY A 225 1.20 -4.03 -21.29
C GLY A 225 1.85 -2.96 -20.39
N CYS A 226 3.18 -2.96 -20.29
CA CYS A 226 3.96 -2.10 -19.39
C CYS A 226 4.67 -0.93 -20.09
N MET A 227 4.32 -0.65 -21.35
CA MET A 227 4.94 0.39 -22.19
C MET A 227 6.46 0.22 -22.39
N VAL A 228 6.95 -1.02 -22.36
CA VAL A 228 8.37 -1.34 -22.56
C VAL A 228 8.75 -1.15 -24.03
N THR A 229 9.86 -0.45 -24.29
CA THR A 229 10.38 -0.24 -25.64
C THR A 229 11.66 -1.05 -25.89
N LYS A 230 12.36 -0.75 -27.00
CA LYS A 230 13.69 -1.28 -27.28
C LYS A 230 14.66 -1.00 -26.12
N GLU A 231 14.58 0.17 -25.49
CA GLU A 231 15.51 0.55 -24.42
C GLU A 231 15.34 -0.36 -23.19
N GLY A 232 14.11 -0.59 -22.75
CA GLY A 232 13.82 -1.55 -21.68
C GLY A 232 14.28 -2.98 -22.01
N CYS A 233 14.17 -3.39 -23.27
CA CYS A 233 14.72 -4.68 -23.71
C CYS A 233 16.24 -4.76 -23.57
N CYS A 234 16.98 -3.65 -23.75
CA CYS A 234 18.43 -3.61 -23.51
C CYS A 234 18.76 -3.83 -22.02
N TYR A 235 18.01 -3.20 -21.11
CA TYR A 235 18.19 -3.40 -19.66
C TYR A 235 17.92 -4.86 -19.25
N LEU A 236 16.81 -5.44 -19.75
CA LEU A 236 16.47 -6.85 -19.51
C LEU A 236 17.51 -7.80 -20.08
N ALA A 237 17.98 -7.57 -21.30
CA ALA A 237 19.03 -8.39 -21.92
C ALA A 237 20.33 -8.36 -21.11
N THR A 238 20.66 -7.21 -20.52
CA THR A 238 21.83 -7.05 -19.65
C THR A 238 21.65 -7.83 -18.34
N ALA A 239 20.45 -7.78 -17.74
CA ALA A 239 20.14 -8.56 -16.54
C ALA A 239 20.10 -10.08 -16.81
N LEU A 240 19.66 -10.50 -17.99
CA LEU A 240 19.70 -11.92 -18.38
C LEU A 240 21.12 -12.45 -18.61
N SER A 241 22.08 -11.56 -18.88
CA SER A 241 23.50 -11.90 -19.00
C SER A 241 24.24 -11.96 -17.65
N SER A 242 23.62 -11.54 -16.54
CA SER A 242 24.26 -11.70 -15.23
C SER A 242 24.34 -13.17 -14.84
N ASN A 243 25.45 -13.58 -14.22
CA ASN A 243 25.65 -14.96 -13.78
C ASN A 243 25.80 -14.98 -12.24
N PRO A 244 24.89 -15.64 -11.50
CA PRO A 244 23.75 -16.40 -11.98
C PRO A 244 22.55 -15.52 -12.32
N SER A 245 21.83 -15.87 -13.39
CA SER A 245 20.45 -15.42 -13.61
C SER A 245 19.52 -16.60 -13.35
N HIS A 246 18.46 -16.38 -12.59
CA HIS A 246 17.50 -17.43 -12.25
C HIS A 246 16.21 -17.38 -13.08
N LEU A 247 16.07 -16.37 -13.96
CA LEU A 247 14.84 -16.13 -14.72
C LEU A 247 14.65 -17.19 -15.81
N ARG A 248 13.48 -17.84 -15.81
CA ARG A 248 13.10 -18.94 -16.72
C ARG A 248 12.00 -18.52 -17.70
N GLU A 249 11.08 -17.67 -17.27
CA GLU A 249 10.00 -17.16 -18.12
C GLU A 249 9.93 -15.63 -18.07
N LEU A 250 9.83 -15.02 -19.25
CA LEU A 250 9.62 -13.59 -19.43
C LEU A 250 8.45 -13.34 -20.40
N ASP A 251 7.42 -12.66 -19.92
CA ASP A 251 6.29 -12.18 -20.75
C ASP A 251 6.37 -10.67 -20.95
N LEU A 252 6.57 -10.26 -22.20
CA LEU A 252 6.59 -8.87 -22.69
C LEU A 252 5.45 -8.61 -23.68
N SER A 253 4.36 -9.38 -23.63
CA SER A 253 3.18 -9.17 -24.47
C SER A 253 2.64 -7.74 -24.36
N TYR A 254 2.02 -7.25 -25.42
CA TYR A 254 1.41 -5.92 -25.49
C TYR A 254 2.34 -4.75 -25.14
N ASN A 255 3.64 -4.88 -25.45
CA ASN A 255 4.64 -3.80 -25.37
C ASN A 255 5.12 -3.35 -26.77
N HIS A 256 6.12 -2.48 -26.80
CA HIS A 256 6.69 -1.88 -28.02
C HIS A 256 8.20 -2.15 -28.18
N PRO A 257 8.71 -3.39 -28.05
CA PRO A 257 10.15 -3.69 -28.08
C PRO A 257 10.83 -3.35 -29.42
N GLY A 258 10.04 -3.23 -30.50
CA GLY A 258 10.54 -3.07 -31.87
C GLY A 258 11.30 -4.31 -32.37
N PRO A 259 11.62 -4.39 -33.68
CA PRO A 259 12.33 -5.54 -34.25
C PRO A 259 13.69 -5.78 -33.58
N SER A 260 14.42 -4.71 -33.27
CA SER A 260 15.74 -4.80 -32.63
C SER A 260 15.66 -5.31 -31.19
N GLY A 261 14.66 -4.90 -30.40
CA GLY A 261 14.49 -5.40 -29.02
C GLY A 261 14.10 -6.88 -29.00
N VAL A 262 13.23 -7.30 -29.93
CA VAL A 262 12.87 -8.73 -30.12
C VAL A 262 14.09 -9.55 -30.49
N GLN A 263 14.90 -9.08 -31.45
CA GLN A 263 16.12 -9.76 -31.85
C GLN A 263 17.10 -9.90 -30.69
N LEU A 264 17.34 -8.81 -29.95
CA LEU A 264 18.25 -8.79 -28.80
C LEU A 264 17.89 -9.84 -27.73
N LEU A 265 16.61 -9.91 -27.33
CA LEU A 265 16.16 -10.90 -26.35
C LEU A 265 16.12 -12.33 -26.92
N SER A 266 15.85 -12.47 -28.22
CA SER A 266 15.89 -13.78 -28.90
C SER A 266 17.31 -14.33 -28.97
N ASP A 267 18.30 -13.48 -29.25
CA ASP A 267 19.71 -13.87 -29.28
C ASP A 267 20.19 -14.32 -27.89
N ARG A 268 19.68 -13.69 -26.82
CA ARG A 268 19.94 -14.13 -25.44
C ARG A 268 19.36 -15.52 -25.16
N LEU A 269 18.18 -15.85 -25.67
CA LEU A 269 17.60 -17.18 -25.50
C LEU A 269 18.47 -18.29 -26.13
N ASN A 270 19.20 -17.96 -27.20
CA ASN A 270 20.12 -18.88 -27.88
C ASN A 270 21.46 -19.04 -27.15
N ASP A 271 21.78 -18.19 -26.17
CA ASP A 271 23.02 -18.30 -25.39
C ASP A 271 22.97 -19.56 -24.49
N PRO A 272 23.99 -20.44 -24.56
CA PRO A 272 24.04 -21.64 -23.72
C PRO A 272 24.03 -21.32 -22.22
N ASN A 273 24.58 -20.17 -21.82
CA ASN A 273 24.63 -19.71 -20.43
C ASN A 273 23.36 -19.01 -19.97
N CYS A 274 22.42 -18.73 -20.87
CA CYS A 274 21.13 -18.15 -20.51
C CYS A 274 20.20 -19.20 -19.92
N THR A 275 19.64 -18.88 -18.76
CA THR A 275 18.68 -19.72 -18.03
C THR A 275 17.24 -19.52 -18.49
N LEU A 276 16.96 -18.49 -19.28
CA LEU A 276 15.63 -18.23 -19.82
C LEU A 276 15.24 -19.36 -20.77
N ASN A 277 14.07 -19.95 -20.52
CA ASN A 277 13.53 -21.05 -21.31
C ASN A 277 12.33 -20.60 -22.16
N LYS A 278 11.65 -19.52 -21.77
CA LYS A 278 10.44 -19.06 -22.44
C LYS A 278 10.38 -17.55 -22.51
N LEU A 279 10.27 -17.05 -23.74
CA LEU A 279 10.09 -15.65 -24.05
C LEU A 279 8.77 -15.49 -24.80
N LYS A 280 7.87 -14.66 -24.27
CA LYS A 280 6.59 -14.36 -24.91
C LYS A 280 6.51 -12.88 -25.27
N ILE A 281 6.34 -12.60 -26.54
CA ILE A 281 6.19 -11.25 -27.09
C ILE A 281 5.02 -11.26 -28.07
N ILE A 282 3.96 -10.53 -27.76
CA ILE A 282 2.78 -10.38 -28.64
C ILE A 282 2.58 -8.88 -28.87
N CYS A 283 2.88 -8.37 -30.06
CA CYS A 283 2.61 -6.97 -30.39
C CYS A 283 1.23 -6.83 -31.06
N LYS A 284 0.54 -5.71 -30.84
CA LYS A 284 -0.72 -5.43 -31.55
C LYS A 284 -0.45 -5.38 -33.07
N GLY A 285 -1.17 -6.19 -33.84
CA GLY A 285 -1.10 -6.19 -35.31
C GLY A 285 -0.03 -7.08 -35.95
N THR A 286 0.72 -7.88 -35.18
CA THR A 286 1.68 -8.86 -35.72
C THR A 286 1.38 -10.29 -35.28
N ARG A 287 1.90 -11.30 -35.99
CA ARG A 287 1.93 -12.68 -35.47
C ARG A 287 2.84 -12.67 -34.23
N GLY A 288 2.27 -12.97 -33.07
CA GLY A 288 3.03 -13.03 -31.82
C GLY A 288 4.23 -13.99 -31.92
N VAL A 289 5.30 -13.65 -31.22
CA VAL A 289 6.52 -14.45 -31.11
C VAL A 289 6.54 -15.07 -29.72
N CYS A 290 6.25 -16.37 -29.63
CA CYS A 290 6.56 -17.17 -28.45
C CYS A 290 7.74 -18.07 -28.80
N ARG A 291 8.85 -17.93 -28.08
CA ARG A 291 10.05 -18.76 -28.23
C ARG A 291 10.26 -19.57 -26.97
N GLN A 292 10.64 -20.83 -27.16
CA GLN A 292 11.02 -21.74 -26.09
C GLN A 292 12.38 -22.37 -26.44
N LYS A 293 13.22 -22.56 -25.42
CA LYS A 293 14.52 -23.24 -25.53
C LYS A 293 14.35 -24.75 -25.46
#